data_AF-A0A1G2WGR3-F1
#
_entry.id   AF-A0A1G2WGR3-F1
#
_cell.length_a   1.000
_cell.length_b   1.000
_cell.length_c   1.000
_cell.angle_alpha   90.00
_cell.angle_beta   90.00
_cell.angle_gamma   90.00
#
_symmetry.space_group_name_H-M   'P 1'
#
loop_
_entity.id
_entity.type
_entity.pdbx_description
1 polymer ?
#
loop_
_entity_poly.entity_id
_entity_poly.type
_entity_poly.pdbx_seq_one_letter_code
_entity_poly.pdbx_strand_id
1 'polypeptide(L)'
;MKTRQHNERIKFFGLGLLVALAIMLLAGATDVGPPSYGRYQIASWGTEFGSKGGGFGVFIADTATGETKMVYSRVFGETGNGEIKKDELGKTFFSIK
;
A
#
# COMPACT_ATOMS: atom_id res chain seq x y z
N MET A 1 -13.03 42.21 44.47
CA MET A 1 -13.68 41.88 43.17
C MET A 1 -12.69 41.81 42.00
N LYS A 2 -11.76 42.77 41.85
CA LYS A 2 -10.75 42.81 40.76
C LYS A 2 -9.82 41.57 40.65
N THR A 3 -9.37 41.03 41.78
CA THR A 3 -8.46 39.87 41.85
C THR A 3 -9.09 38.57 41.37
N ARG A 4 -10.40 38.38 41.61
CA ARG A 4 -11.14 37.18 41.18
C ARG A 4 -11.27 37.12 39.67
N GLN A 5 -11.59 38.24 39.02
CA GLN A 5 -11.67 38.31 37.56
C GLN A 5 -10.31 38.09 36.89
N HIS A 6 -9.21 38.56 37.48
CA HIS A 6 -7.88 38.35 36.93
C HIS A 6 -7.47 36.87 36.96
N ASN A 7 -7.77 36.16 38.05
CA ASN A 7 -7.48 34.73 38.16
C ASN A 7 -8.29 33.88 37.16
N GLU A 8 -9.55 34.23 36.89
CA GLU A 8 -10.33 33.51 35.88
C GLU A 8 -9.77 33.71 34.47
N ARG A 9 -9.34 34.93 34.13
CA ARG A 9 -8.69 35.20 32.83
C ARG A 9 -7.42 34.38 32.64
N ILE A 10 -6.59 34.23 33.67
CA ILE A 10 -5.38 33.39 33.62
C ILE A 10 -5.73 31.92 33.43
N LYS A 11 -6.77 31.43 34.12
CA LYS A 11 -7.23 30.04 33.95
C LYS A 11 -7.71 29.77 32.52
N PHE A 12 -8.53 30.65 31.95
CA PHE A 12 -9.01 30.49 30.57
C PHE A 12 -7.89 30.65 29.55
N PHE A 13 -6.92 31.51 29.79
CA PHE A 13 -5.72 31.63 28.95
C PHE A 13 -4.90 30.33 28.97
N GLY A 14 -4.65 29.76 30.15
CA GLY A 14 -3.95 28.48 30.27
C GLY A 14 -4.70 27.32 29.63
N LEU A 15 -6.04 27.30 29.75
CA LEU A 15 -6.88 26.31 29.08
C LEU A 15 -6.80 26.45 27.55
N GLY A 16 -6.82 27.67 27.03
CA GLY A 16 -6.64 27.94 25.60
C GLY A 16 -5.28 27.46 25.06
N LEU A 17 -4.20 27.68 25.84
CA LEU A 17 -2.86 27.20 25.50
C LEU A 17 -2.82 25.66 25.43
N LEU A 18 -3.43 24.97 26.40
CA LEU A 18 -3.50 23.51 26.42
C LEU A 18 -4.28 22.94 25.24
N VAL A 19 -5.40 23.57 24.85
CA VAL A 19 -6.17 23.16 23.67
C VAL A 19 -5.35 23.35 22.40
N ALA A 20 -4.66 24.47 22.25
CA ALA A 20 -3.79 24.72 21.09
C ALA A 20 -2.65 23.68 20.99
N LEU A 21 -2.02 23.35 22.12
CA LEU A 21 -1.00 22.30 22.20
C LEU A 21 -1.55 20.92 21.84
N ALA A 22 -2.74 20.56 22.34
CA ALA A 22 -3.38 19.29 22.01
C ALA A 22 -3.68 19.16 20.50
N ILE A 23 -4.16 20.23 19.87
CA ILE A 23 -4.41 20.28 18.42
C ILE A 23 -3.10 20.09 17.65
N MET A 24 -2.03 20.77 18.05
CA MET A 24 -0.72 20.63 17.38
C MET A 24 -0.16 19.21 17.50
N LEU A 25 -0.29 18.58 18.67
CA LEU A 25 0.15 17.19 18.89
C LEU A 25 -0.66 16.19 18.06
N LEU A 26 -1.98 16.40 17.93
CA LEU A 26 -2.85 15.55 17.12
C LEU A 26 -2.64 15.75 15.61
N ALA A 27 -2.41 16.98 15.17
CA ALA A 27 -2.18 17.30 13.76
C ALA A 27 -0.80 16.83 13.26
N GLY A 28 0.22 16.81 14.13
CA GLY A 28 1.55 16.29 13.81
C GLY A 28 1.66 14.75 13.87
N ALA A 29 0.66 14.05 14.42
CA ALA A 29 0.71 12.59 14.61
C ALA A 29 0.38 11.78 13.34
N THR A 30 0.01 12.43 12.24
CA THR A 30 -0.19 11.75 10.97
C THR A 30 1.07 11.87 10.13
N ASP A 31 2.07 11.02 10.43
CA ASP A 31 3.11 10.65 9.47
C ASP A 31 2.46 9.78 8.38
N VAL A 32 1.61 10.40 7.55
CA VAL A 32 1.32 9.84 6.23
C VAL A 32 2.54 10.13 5.38
N GLY A 33 3.56 9.28 5.54
CA GLY A 33 4.76 9.33 4.71
C GLY A 33 4.37 9.44 3.23
N PRO A 34 5.15 10.17 2.41
CA PRO A 34 4.82 10.35 1.00
C PRO A 34 4.54 8.99 0.35
N PRO A 35 3.56 8.89 -0.57
CA PRO A 35 3.25 7.63 -1.23
C PRO A 35 4.55 7.03 -1.78
N SER A 36 4.80 5.75 -1.52
CA SER A 36 5.99 5.08 -2.02
C SER A 36 5.82 4.81 -3.52
N TYR A 37 5.96 5.88 -4.31
CA TYR A 37 5.86 5.83 -5.76
C TYR A 37 6.95 4.89 -6.30
N GLY A 38 6.55 4.00 -7.21
CA GLY A 38 7.48 3.04 -7.81
C GLY A 38 7.83 1.83 -6.93
N ARG A 39 7.23 1.68 -5.74
CA ARG A 39 7.47 0.52 -4.86
C ARG A 39 7.10 -0.81 -5.52
N TYR A 40 5.98 -0.86 -6.22
CA TYR A 40 5.55 -2.08 -6.89
C TYR A 40 5.85 -1.97 -8.38
N GLN A 41 6.69 -2.86 -8.88
CA GLN A 41 7.02 -2.98 -10.29
C GLN A 41 6.35 -4.21 -10.88
N ILE A 42 5.83 -4.09 -12.10
CA ILE A 42 5.17 -5.17 -12.82
C ILE A 42 6.12 -5.64 -13.90
N ALA A 43 6.34 -6.95 -13.98
CA ALA A 43 7.07 -7.59 -15.07
C ALA A 43 6.21 -8.72 -15.65
N SER A 44 6.27 -8.89 -16.96
CA SER A 44 5.61 -9.99 -17.66
C SER A 44 6.64 -10.86 -18.38
N TRP A 45 6.25 -12.10 -18.61
CA TRP A 45 7.01 -13.03 -19.44
C TRP A 45 6.06 -13.72 -20.41
N GLY A 46 6.63 -14.16 -21.53
CA GLY A 46 5.96 -14.95 -22.54
C GLY A 46 6.98 -15.87 -23.19
N THR A 47 6.57 -17.09 -23.50
CA THR A 47 7.41 -18.07 -24.20
C THR A 47 6.55 -18.96 -25.09
N GLU A 48 7.18 -19.53 -26.10
CA GLU A 48 6.56 -20.46 -27.04
C GLU A 48 7.19 -21.85 -26.86
N PHE A 49 6.35 -22.87 -26.90
CA PHE A 49 6.71 -24.28 -26.83
C PHE A 49 6.35 -24.94 -28.17
N GLY A 50 7.24 -24.84 -29.14
CA GLY A 50 7.00 -25.32 -30.50
C GLY A 50 5.94 -24.50 -31.24
N SER A 51 5.33 -25.09 -32.28
CA SER A 51 4.45 -24.34 -33.21
C SER A 51 3.03 -24.11 -32.70
N LYS A 52 2.62 -24.72 -31.58
CA LYS A 52 1.23 -24.74 -31.11
C LYS A 52 1.06 -24.58 -29.61
N GLY A 53 2.14 -24.34 -28.87
CA GLY A 53 2.12 -24.21 -27.42
C GLY A 53 2.93 -23.01 -26.94
N GLY A 54 2.71 -22.63 -25.68
CA GLY A 54 3.39 -21.51 -25.07
C GLY A 54 2.85 -21.21 -23.67
N GLY A 55 3.36 -20.14 -23.08
CA GLY A 55 2.88 -19.67 -21.79
C GLY A 55 3.19 -18.20 -21.60
N PHE A 56 2.43 -17.59 -20.71
CA PHE A 56 2.66 -16.21 -20.29
C PHE A 56 2.25 -16.03 -18.85
N GLY A 57 2.81 -14.99 -18.23
CA GLY A 57 2.47 -14.65 -16.87
C GLY A 57 2.96 -13.28 -16.47
N VAL A 58 2.59 -12.90 -15.25
CA VAL A 58 2.87 -11.59 -14.67
C VAL A 58 3.35 -11.76 -13.24
N PHE A 59 4.38 -11.01 -12.89
CA PHE A 59 4.91 -10.87 -11.54
C PHE A 59 4.76 -9.42 -11.06
N ILE A 60 4.62 -9.26 -9.76
CA ILE A 60 4.81 -7.99 -9.08
C ILE A 60 6.02 -8.12 -8.16
N ALA A 61 6.94 -7.15 -8.22
CA ALA A 61 8.08 -7.02 -7.31
C ALA A 61 7.87 -5.81 -6.40
N ASP A 62 8.01 -6.01 -5.09
CA ASP A 62 8.13 -4.95 -4.10
C ASP A 62 9.60 -4.53 -4.01
N THR A 63 9.96 -3.38 -4.56
CA THR A 63 11.33 -2.87 -4.59
C THR A 63 11.82 -2.42 -3.22
N ALA A 64 10.93 -2.21 -2.24
CA ALA A 64 11.34 -1.85 -0.89
C ALA A 64 11.80 -3.08 -0.09
N THR A 65 11.22 -4.25 -0.34
CA THR A 65 11.54 -5.51 0.38
C THR A 65 12.37 -6.48 -0.47
N GLY A 66 12.36 -6.33 -1.79
CA GLY A 66 12.89 -7.29 -2.75
C GLY A 66 11.97 -8.49 -3.02
N GLU A 67 10.80 -8.57 -2.37
CA GLU A 67 9.87 -9.68 -2.52
C GLU A 67 9.22 -9.66 -3.91
N THR A 68 9.17 -10.81 -4.59
CA THR A 68 8.52 -10.96 -5.90
C THR A 68 7.46 -12.04 -5.85
N LYS A 69 6.27 -11.75 -6.38
CA LYS A 69 5.14 -12.67 -6.40
C LYS A 69 4.55 -12.84 -7.79
N MET A 70 4.23 -14.07 -8.16
CA MET A 70 3.51 -14.38 -9.40
C MET A 70 2.02 -14.14 -9.20
N VAL A 71 1.44 -13.23 -9.99
CA VAL A 71 0.02 -12.86 -9.89
C VAL A 71 -0.82 -13.69 -10.84
N TYR A 72 -0.30 -13.95 -12.03
CA TYR A 72 -1.01 -14.68 -13.07
C TYR A 72 -0.05 -15.54 -13.88
N SER A 73 -0.48 -16.74 -14.25
CA SER A 73 0.24 -17.59 -15.19
C SER A 73 -0.71 -18.51 -15.93
N ARG A 74 -0.52 -18.60 -17.24
CA ARG A 74 -1.28 -19.49 -18.13
C ARG A 74 -0.33 -20.21 -19.08
N VAL A 75 -0.60 -21.48 -19.32
CA VAL A 75 0.11 -22.32 -20.29
C VAL A 75 -0.90 -22.91 -21.27
N PHE A 76 -0.58 -22.93 -22.56
CA PHE A 76 -1.45 -23.43 -23.62
C PHE A 76 -0.69 -24.37 -24.58
N GLY A 77 -1.36 -25.32 -25.23
CA GLY A 77 -0.75 -26.34 -26.10
C GLY A 77 -1.73 -27.42 -26.60
N GLU A 78 -1.24 -28.37 -27.42
CA GLU A 78 -2.05 -29.42 -28.07
C GLU A 78 -2.72 -30.41 -27.11
N THR A 79 -2.19 -30.60 -25.90
CA THR A 79 -2.83 -31.39 -24.83
C THR A 79 -3.48 -30.48 -23.79
N GLY A 80 -4.79 -30.20 -23.93
CA GLY A 80 -5.60 -29.53 -22.92
C GLY A 80 -5.50 -28.00 -22.94
N ASN A 81 -6.46 -27.37 -23.63
CA ASN A 81 -6.64 -25.93 -23.82
C ASN A 81 -6.27 -25.05 -22.61
N GLY A 82 -5.20 -24.27 -22.75
CA GLY A 82 -4.99 -23.00 -22.05
C GLY A 82 -5.25 -23.00 -20.55
N GLU A 83 -4.61 -23.92 -19.82
CA GLU A 83 -4.74 -24.06 -18.37
C GLU A 83 -4.16 -22.84 -17.65
N ILE A 84 -4.98 -22.22 -16.82
CA ILE A 84 -4.54 -21.18 -15.87
C ILE A 84 -3.88 -21.90 -14.71
N LYS A 85 -2.57 -21.71 -14.56
CA LYS A 85 -1.78 -22.29 -13.46
C LYS A 85 -1.87 -21.43 -12.20
N LYS A 86 -2.11 -20.13 -12.37
CA LYS A 86 -2.28 -19.19 -11.27
C LYS A 86 -3.14 -18.01 -11.66
N ASP A 87 -4.09 -17.66 -10.82
CA ASP A 87 -4.90 -16.45 -10.93
C ASP A 87 -5.15 -15.86 -9.55
N GLU A 88 -4.38 -14.81 -9.25
CA GLU A 88 -4.52 -14.00 -8.05
C GLU A 88 -4.78 -12.54 -8.42
N LEU A 89 -5.35 -12.31 -9.62
CA LEU A 89 -5.76 -10.98 -10.06
C LEU A 89 -6.78 -10.39 -9.07
N GLY A 90 -6.65 -9.09 -8.80
CA GLY A 90 -7.50 -8.38 -7.84
C GLY A 90 -7.13 -8.57 -6.37
N LYS A 91 -6.18 -9.45 -6.03
CA LYS A 91 -5.65 -9.55 -4.66
C LYS A 91 -4.63 -8.45 -4.38
N THR A 92 -4.53 -8.03 -3.13
CA THR A 92 -3.45 -7.15 -2.67
C THR A 92 -2.11 -7.90 -2.64
N PHE A 93 -0.98 -7.18 -2.72
CA PHE A 93 0.36 -7.79 -2.69
C PHE A 93 0.56 -8.73 -1.48
N PHE A 94 0.08 -8.35 -0.31
CA PHE A 94 0.19 -9.16 0.91
C PHE A 94 -0.71 -10.41 0.90
N SER A 95 -1.78 -10.39 0.11
CA SER A 95 -2.71 -11.51 -0.04
C SER A 95 -2.31 -12.49 -1.14
N ILE A 96 -1.30 -12.15 -1.95
CA ILE A 96 -0.79 -13.04 -2.99
C ILE A 96 0.10 -14.12 -2.35
N LYS A 97 -0.17 -15.39 -2.67
CA LYS A 97 0.54 -16.57 -2.16
C LYS A 97 1.64 -17.04 -3.10
#